data_AF-A0A2D6QF83-F1
#
_entry.id   AF-A0A2D6QF83-F1
#
_cell.length_a   1.000
_cell.length_b   1.000
_cell.length_c   1.000
_cell.angle_alpha   90.00
_cell.angle_beta   90.00
_cell.angle_gamma   90.00
#
_symmetry.space_group_name_H-M   'P 1'
#
loop_
_entity.id
_entity.type
_entity.pdbx_description
1 polymer ?
#
loop_
_entity_poly.entity_id
_entity_poly.type
_entity_poly.pdbx_seq_one_letter_code
_entity_poly.pdbx_strand_id
1 'polypeptide(L)'
;MRPTDTSVYLRELALRTLEGDLASLIPAGEMVGGILCGPDAAVGAGVRVVGNVAIGARSRTSTGCVLGPGAVIGEDCVLEANSHVIHSIVLDGCAVSEGERLLGVIRLPSGETL
;
A
#
# COMPACT_ATOMS: atom_id res chain seq x y z
N MET A 1 13.77 -17.67 -16.08
CA MET A 1 12.80 -16.79 -16.77
C MET A 1 11.87 -16.27 -15.68
N ARG A 2 12.03 -15.00 -15.27
CA ARG A 2 11.53 -14.48 -13.98
C ARG A 2 10.19 -13.74 -14.19
N PRO A 3 9.12 -14.05 -13.43
CA PRO A 3 7.82 -13.41 -13.64
C PRO A 3 7.96 -11.92 -13.34
N THR A 4 7.74 -11.10 -14.36
CA THR A 4 7.80 -9.64 -14.34
C THR A 4 6.46 -9.16 -14.88
N ASP A 5 5.39 -9.41 -14.12
CA ASP A 5 4.08 -8.86 -14.45
C ASP A 5 3.40 -8.43 -13.16
N THR A 6 3.79 -7.23 -12.73
CA THR A 6 3.26 -6.53 -11.55
C THR A 6 1.72 -6.57 -11.50
N SER A 7 1.05 -6.65 -12.66
CA SER A 7 -0.40 -6.78 -12.80
C SER A 7 -0.99 -8.08 -12.23
N VAL A 8 -0.30 -9.22 -12.38
CA VAL A 8 -0.73 -10.53 -11.84
C VAL A 8 -0.57 -10.55 -10.33
N TYR A 9 0.56 -10.03 -9.85
CA TYR A 9 0.87 -9.98 -8.43
C TYR A 9 -0.09 -9.05 -7.69
N LEU A 10 -0.39 -7.87 -8.22
CA LEU A 10 -1.35 -6.94 -7.62
C LEU A 10 -2.79 -7.47 -7.63
N ARG A 11 -3.18 -8.21 -8.67
CA ARG A 11 -4.50 -8.86 -8.73
C ARG A 11 -4.62 -9.95 -7.67
N GLU A 12 -3.58 -10.76 -7.51
CA GLU A 12 -3.52 -11.81 -6.49
C GLU A 12 -3.47 -11.20 -5.08
N LEU A 13 -2.71 -10.12 -4.91
CA LEU A 13 -2.60 -9.34 -3.68
C LEU A 13 -3.94 -8.70 -3.31
N ALA A 14 -4.65 -8.10 -4.27
CA ALA A 14 -5.98 -7.51 -4.05
C ALA A 14 -7.03 -8.57 -3.67
N LEU A 15 -7.04 -9.72 -4.36
CA LEU A 15 -7.93 -10.84 -4.05
C LEU A 15 -7.64 -11.42 -2.67
N ARG A 16 -6.37 -11.63 -2.32
CA ARG A 16 -5.97 -12.18 -1.01
C ARG A 16 -6.12 -11.17 0.12
N THR A 17 -5.97 -9.88 -0.16
CA THR A 17 -6.27 -8.80 0.81
C THR A 17 -7.77 -8.73 1.10
N LEU A 18 -8.62 -8.90 0.08
CA LEU A 18 -10.08 -9.04 0.26
C LEU A 18 -10.45 -10.30 1.06
N GLU A 19 -9.70 -11.39 0.88
CA GLU A 19 -9.88 -12.66 1.59
C GLU A 19 -9.24 -12.67 2.99
N GLY A 20 -8.42 -11.67 3.34
CA GLY A 20 -7.78 -11.52 4.65
C GLY A 20 -6.49 -12.32 4.85
N ASP A 21 -5.92 -12.92 3.79
CA ASP A 21 -4.70 -13.74 3.84
C ASP A 21 -3.44 -12.96 3.44
N LEU A 22 -3.07 -11.96 4.25
CA LEU A 22 -1.91 -11.09 3.99
C LEU A 22 -0.57 -11.75 4.34
N ALA A 23 -0.53 -12.69 5.26
CA ALA A 23 0.71 -13.31 5.71
C ALA A 23 1.41 -14.14 4.60
N SER A 24 0.68 -14.60 3.59
CA SER A 24 1.24 -15.37 2.47
C SER A 24 1.86 -14.50 1.36
N LEU A 25 1.67 -13.18 1.41
CA LEU A 25 1.98 -12.26 0.31
C LEU A 25 3.41 -11.73 0.33
N ILE A 26 4.04 -11.58 1.51
CA ILE A 26 5.43 -11.11 1.61
C ILE A 26 6.23 -12.15 2.42
N PRO A 27 7.10 -12.96 1.77
CA PRO A 27 7.87 -14.01 2.43
C PRO A 27 8.82 -13.53 3.55
N ALA A 28 9.01 -12.22 3.67
CA ALA A 28 9.89 -11.57 4.63
C ALA A 28 9.23 -10.37 5.35
N GLY A 29 7.90 -10.22 5.26
CA GLY A 29 7.19 -9.09 5.84
C GLY A 29 6.83 -9.32 7.31
N GLU A 30 6.91 -8.27 8.11
CA GLU A 30 6.43 -8.30 9.50
C GLU A 30 4.99 -7.80 9.54
N MET A 31 4.13 -8.55 10.25
CA MET A 31 2.77 -8.12 10.56
C MET A 31 2.78 -7.36 11.89
N VAL A 32 2.59 -6.04 11.85
CA VAL A 32 2.46 -5.21 13.06
C VAL A 32 1.09 -4.55 13.05
N GLY A 33 0.20 -4.98 13.95
CA GLY A 33 -1.08 -4.31 14.17
C GLY A 33 -2.00 -4.18 12.94
N GLY A 34 -1.96 -5.14 12.00
CA GLY A 34 -2.77 -5.14 10.76
C GLY A 34 -2.05 -4.60 9.52
N ILE A 35 -0.78 -4.23 9.65
CA ILE A 35 0.07 -3.78 8.54
C ILE A 35 1.02 -4.90 8.15
N LEU A 36 1.03 -5.23 6.86
CA LEU A 36 2.08 -6.02 6.23
C LEU A 36 3.10 -5.08 5.57
N CYS A 37 4.33 -5.09 6.05
CA CYS A 37 5.41 -4.26 5.49
C CYS A 37 6.42 -5.07 4.71
N GLY A 38 6.75 -4.63 3.50
CA GLY A 38 7.89 -5.11 2.73
C GLY A 38 9.24 -4.63 3.30
N PRO A 39 10.37 -5.22 2.85
CA PRO A 39 11.71 -4.80 3.27
C PRO A 39 11.94 -3.29 3.07
N ASP A 40 12.59 -2.66 4.05
CA ASP A 40 12.92 -1.22 4.05
C ASP A 40 11.72 -0.26 3.95
N ALA A 41 10.49 -0.76 4.10
CA ALA A 41 9.31 0.09 4.23
C ALA A 41 9.39 0.88 5.55
N ALA A 42 9.04 2.16 5.49
CA ALA A 42 9.04 3.04 6.66
C ALA A 42 7.63 3.58 6.92
N VAL A 43 7.13 3.33 8.14
CA VAL A 43 5.84 3.86 8.59
C VAL A 43 6.07 5.07 9.49
N GLY A 44 5.51 6.21 9.10
CA GLY A 44 5.63 7.46 9.83
C GLY A 44 4.97 7.43 11.21
N ALA A 45 5.42 8.32 12.10
CA ALA A 45 4.79 8.47 13.42
C ALA A 45 3.32 8.90 13.28
N GLY A 46 2.44 8.34 14.12
CA GLY A 46 1.02 8.72 14.12
C GLY A 46 0.23 8.27 12.89
N VAL A 47 0.81 7.44 12.02
CA VAL A 47 0.05 6.78 10.95
C VAL A 47 -1.03 5.91 11.57
N ARG A 48 -2.26 6.13 11.14
CA ARG A 48 -3.41 5.35 11.60
C ARG A 48 -3.72 4.28 10.58
N VAL A 49 -3.71 3.03 11.04
CA VAL A 49 -4.11 1.89 10.23
C VAL A 49 -5.42 1.33 10.72
N VAL A 50 -6.34 1.10 9.79
CA VAL A 50 -7.65 0.51 10.05
C VAL A 50 -7.80 -0.73 9.17
N GLY A 51 -7.86 -1.88 9.82
CA GLY A 51 -7.96 -3.17 9.14
C GLY A 51 -6.63 -3.60 8.53
N ASN A 52 -6.75 -4.30 7.41
CA ASN A 52 -5.68 -4.98 6.73
C ASN A 52 -5.08 -4.11 5.63
N VAL A 53 -3.77 -3.82 5.73
CA VAL A 53 -3.04 -2.93 4.82
C VAL A 53 -1.72 -3.57 4.40
N ALA A 54 -1.36 -3.44 3.12
CA ALA A 54 -0.06 -3.85 2.60
C ALA A 54 0.76 -2.63 2.16
N ILE A 55 2.05 -2.62 2.52
CA ILE A 55 3.01 -1.60 2.12
C ILE A 55 4.21 -2.29 1.48
N GLY A 56 4.46 -2.00 0.20
CA GLY A 56 5.56 -2.56 -0.57
C GLY A 56 6.93 -2.09 -0.09
N ALA A 57 7.97 -2.76 -0.60
CA ALA A 57 9.36 -2.50 -0.22
C ALA A 57 9.78 -1.06 -0.53
N ARG A 58 10.64 -0.49 0.33
CA ARG A 58 11.23 0.87 0.20
C ARG A 58 10.21 2.03 0.17
N SER A 59 8.92 1.73 0.34
CA SER A 59 7.85 2.72 0.42
C SER A 59 7.86 3.43 1.77
N ARG A 60 7.43 4.70 1.77
CA ARG A 60 7.43 5.54 2.97
C ARG A 60 6.08 6.19 3.17
N THR A 61 5.58 6.11 4.38
CA THR A 61 4.41 6.89 4.81
C THR A 61 4.85 7.98 5.76
N SER A 62 4.37 9.20 5.54
CA SER A 62 4.68 10.35 6.38
C SER A 62 3.74 10.40 7.60
N THR A 63 3.93 11.40 8.44
CA THR A 63 3.14 11.57 9.67
C THR A 63 1.66 11.77 9.37
N GLY A 64 0.81 11.19 10.21
CA GLY A 64 -0.64 11.40 10.16
C GLY A 64 -1.37 10.76 8.98
N CYS A 65 -0.71 9.96 8.14
CA CYS A 65 -1.40 9.22 7.09
C CYS A 65 -2.49 8.29 7.67
N VAL A 66 -3.56 8.09 6.91
CA VAL A 66 -4.62 7.14 7.24
C VAL A 66 -4.66 6.06 6.17
N LEU A 67 -4.30 4.84 6.56
CA LEU A 67 -4.37 3.65 5.71
C LEU A 67 -5.57 2.82 6.16
N GLY A 68 -6.60 2.82 5.33
CA GLY A 68 -7.86 2.14 5.62
C GLY A 68 -7.92 0.73 5.04
N PRO A 69 -9.05 0.03 5.24
CA PRO A 69 -9.20 -1.35 4.81
C PRO A 69 -8.96 -1.51 3.31
N GLY A 70 -8.22 -2.55 2.92
CA GLY A 70 -7.92 -2.83 1.52
C GLY A 70 -6.97 -1.82 0.87
N ALA A 71 -6.29 -0.98 1.65
CA ALA A 71 -5.21 -0.17 1.13
C ALA A 71 -4.02 -1.06 0.77
N VAL A 72 -3.60 -0.96 -0.48
CA VAL A 72 -2.43 -1.65 -1.02
C VAL A 72 -1.50 -0.59 -1.57
N ILE A 73 -0.30 -0.48 -1.00
CA ILE A 73 0.75 0.42 -1.48
C ILE A 73 1.83 -0.44 -2.12
N GLY A 74 2.15 -0.15 -3.38
CA GLY A 74 3.22 -0.78 -4.13
C GLY A 74 4.61 -0.47 -3.59
N GLU A 75 5.63 -0.88 -4.34
CA GLU A 75 7.03 -0.59 -4.04
C GLU A 75 7.41 0.86 -4.38
N ASP A 76 8.43 1.39 -3.72
CA ASP A 76 9.02 2.71 -4.00
C ASP A 76 8.02 3.88 -3.99
N CYS A 77 6.94 3.75 -3.21
CA CYS A 77 5.90 4.76 -3.09
C CYS A 77 6.19 5.77 -1.98
N VAL A 78 5.70 7.00 -2.16
CA VAL A 78 5.77 8.06 -1.16
C VAL A 78 4.37 8.56 -0.82
N LEU A 79 3.94 8.37 0.42
CA LEU A 79 2.70 8.92 0.94
C LEU A 79 3.06 10.12 1.82
N GLU A 80 2.72 11.32 1.36
CA GLU A 80 2.99 12.55 2.08
C GLU A 80 2.05 12.73 3.28
N ALA A 81 2.34 13.75 4.10
CA ALA A 81 1.69 13.94 5.39
C ALA A 81 0.15 14.01 5.25
N ASN A 82 -0.54 13.46 6.24
CA ASN A 82 -2.01 13.51 6.31
C ASN A 82 -2.75 12.95 5.07
N SER A 83 -2.08 12.17 4.21
CA SER A 83 -2.74 11.51 3.08
C SER A 83 -3.64 10.36 3.54
N HIS A 84 -4.67 10.06 2.76
CA HIS A 84 -5.64 9.00 3.03
C HIS A 84 -5.68 8.01 1.87
N VAL A 85 -5.47 6.73 2.17
CA VAL A 85 -5.63 5.65 1.19
C VAL A 85 -6.57 4.63 1.78
N ILE A 86 -7.77 4.50 1.22
CA ILE A 86 -8.85 3.64 1.74
C ILE A 86 -9.48 2.91 0.56
N HIS A 87 -9.63 1.58 0.66
CA HIS A 87 -10.14 0.74 -0.44
C HIS A 87 -9.46 1.02 -1.78
N SER A 88 -8.18 1.37 -1.77
CA SER A 88 -7.46 1.89 -2.93
C SER A 88 -6.14 1.17 -3.12
N ILE A 89 -5.69 1.12 -4.37
CA ILE A 89 -4.40 0.55 -4.75
C ILE A 89 -3.52 1.68 -5.27
N VAL A 90 -2.32 1.82 -4.71
CA VAL A 90 -1.28 2.74 -5.18
C VAL A 90 -0.21 1.91 -5.85
N LEU A 91 -0.05 2.04 -7.16
CA LEU A 91 0.93 1.26 -7.93
C LEU A 91 2.37 1.70 -7.65
N ASP A 92 3.32 0.85 -8.01
CA ASP A 92 4.75 1.08 -7.77
C ASP A 92 5.23 2.45 -8.29
N GLY A 93 6.11 3.08 -7.51
CA GLY A 93 6.71 4.38 -7.85
C GLY A 93 5.76 5.58 -7.78
N CYS A 94 4.55 5.42 -7.25
CA CYS A 94 3.60 6.51 -7.13
C CYS A 94 3.85 7.41 -5.91
N ALA A 95 3.41 8.66 -6.02
CA ALA A 95 3.28 9.58 -4.89
C ALA A 95 1.81 9.87 -4.59
N VAL A 96 1.51 10.02 -3.30
CA VAL A 96 0.23 10.53 -2.80
C VAL A 96 0.52 11.83 -2.07
N SER A 97 -0.08 12.92 -2.54
CA SER A 97 0.27 14.27 -2.11
C SER A 97 -0.24 14.55 -0.70
N GLU A 98 0.30 15.59 -0.06
CA GLU A 98 -0.14 16.00 1.27
C GLU A 98 -1.67 16.23 1.31
N GLY A 99 -2.34 15.59 2.27
CA GLY A 99 -3.79 15.69 2.46
C GLY A 99 -4.65 15.03 1.37
N GLU A 100 -4.04 14.44 0.35
CA GLU A 100 -4.76 13.80 -0.75
C GLU A 100 -5.53 12.57 -0.26
N ARG A 101 -6.69 12.31 -0.88
CA ARG A 101 -7.60 11.23 -0.48
C ARG A 101 -7.90 10.32 -1.67
N LEU A 102 -7.34 9.12 -1.61
CA LEU A 102 -7.64 8.02 -2.54
C LEU A 102 -8.67 7.11 -1.90
N LEU A 103 -9.87 7.08 -2.49
CA LEU A 103 -11.05 6.39 -1.96
C LEU A 103 -11.68 5.51 -3.04
N GLY A 104 -11.46 4.20 -3.00
CA GLY A 104 -12.02 3.28 -3.98
C GLY A 104 -11.37 3.36 -5.36
N VAL A 105 -10.12 3.83 -5.47
CA VAL A 105 -9.46 4.10 -6.75
C VAL A 105 -8.14 3.34 -6.90
N ILE A 106 -7.66 3.25 -8.14
CA ILE A 106 -6.31 2.78 -8.46
C ILE A 106 -5.48 3.97 -8.93
N ARG A 107 -4.41 4.31 -8.20
CA ARG A 107 -3.43 5.32 -8.63
C ARG A 107 -2.39 4.69 -9.56
N LEU A 108 -2.30 5.20 -10.78
CA LEU A 108 -1.32 4.79 -11.77
C LEU A 108 -0.01 5.59 -11.64
N PRO A 109 1.14 5.07 -12.12
CA PRO A 109 2.42 5.79 -12.14
C PRO A 109 2.39 7.09 -12.96
N SER A 110 1.44 7.22 -13.89
CA SER A 110 1.19 8.47 -14.62
C SER A 110 0.66 9.59 -13.72
N GLY A 111 0.20 9.28 -12.51
CA GLY A 111 -0.52 10.19 -11.63
C GLY A 111 -2.03 10.15 -11.83
N GLU A 112 -2.56 9.44 -12.82
CA GLU A 112 -4.00 9.30 -13.02
C GLU A 112 -4.63 8.31 -12.02
N THR A 113 -5.93 8.45 -11.78
CA THR A 113 -6.72 7.51 -10.96
C THR A 113 -7.82 6.86 -11.77
N LEU A 114 -7.98 5.55 -11.62
CA LEU A 114 -9.08 4.75 -12.18
C LEU A 114 -10.12 4.40 -11.11
#